data_AF-A0A833TCU5-F1
#
_entry.id   AF-A0A833TCU5-F1
#
_cell.length_a   1.000
_cell.length_b   1.000
_cell.length_c   1.000
_cell.angle_alpha   90.00
_cell.angle_beta   90.00
_cell.angle_gamma   90.00
#
_symmetry.space_group_name_H-M   'P 1'
#
loop_
_entity.id
_entity.type
_entity.pdbx_description
1 polymer ?
#
loop_
_entity_poly.entity_id
_entity_poly.type
_entity_poly.pdbx_seq_one_letter_code
_entity_poly.pdbx_strand_id
1 'polypeptide(L)'
;MAGEVNGVVRYYLHEFHNDVTLSANEFGSTKPDYEVYSFSEMGVSVRRFVTGSKNCMDSALVHGMAFVSATYAGLTPRIESEYAMTLQDSSTPGKYVVKLTNQQTWVIFASDMGASFHITGSALVSNAVYTGTLRMAILPETGDESVYDDYASCVVRGGDVSVQSRTSYSLDWETEGSSCDSTGLLHFALPHQVEVMKEAITTKSKGVIVLHSSTRGDMVAQVTKFGSWALREDEADEEVDFYPSTKPSADVVAQVNLLSTLQSDIDSDWVLDKGSWYFSGKSFQKYASLCLIAADTTVVGDDTTLLRRCLDKLEALLKSFGTNTLSSPLVYDTTYKGIVTSLAFTTGDINADFGNGVYNDHHYHYGYWVTASAILKKLDPSWSGIEQLDTMVWTLLRDVANPSLDDQYFPRFRHFSWYVFGSFVLARCDPSG
;
A
#
# COMPACT_ATOMS: atom_id res chain seq x y z
N MET A 1 -18.78 -20.03 -4.97
CA MET A 1 -18.90 -18.97 -6.00
C MET A 1 -20.08 -18.08 -5.64
N ALA A 2 -19.91 -16.77 -5.73
CA ALA A 2 -21.01 -15.82 -5.54
C ALA A 2 -22.14 -16.07 -6.55
N GLY A 3 -23.38 -15.71 -6.20
CA GLY A 3 -24.47 -15.71 -7.18
C GLY A 3 -24.18 -14.73 -8.32
N GLU A 4 -24.46 -15.14 -9.56
CA GLU A 4 -24.40 -14.25 -10.72
C GLU A 4 -25.62 -13.33 -10.73
N VAL A 5 -25.39 -12.05 -11.02
CA VAL A 5 -26.46 -11.08 -11.31
C VAL A 5 -26.26 -10.62 -12.75
N ASN A 6 -27.23 -10.92 -13.62
CA ASN A 6 -27.16 -10.64 -15.07
C ASN A 6 -25.94 -11.25 -15.78
N GLY A 7 -25.52 -12.46 -15.40
CA GLY A 7 -24.36 -13.14 -15.99
C GLY A 7 -23.00 -12.60 -15.55
N VAL A 8 -22.96 -11.81 -14.47
CA VAL A 8 -21.73 -11.27 -13.89
C VAL A 8 -21.61 -11.70 -12.44
N VAL A 9 -20.44 -12.22 -12.07
CA VAL A 9 -20.09 -12.56 -10.69
C VAL A 9 -19.96 -11.28 -9.88
N ARG A 10 -20.76 -11.12 -8.81
CA ARG A 10 -20.84 -9.88 -8.02
C ARG A 10 -19.62 -9.63 -7.12
N TYR A 11 -19.01 -10.70 -6.61
CA TYR A 11 -17.83 -10.63 -5.74
C TYR A 11 -16.99 -11.89 -5.85
N TYR A 12 -15.71 -11.74 -5.58
CA TYR A 12 -14.79 -12.83 -5.27
C TYR A 12 -14.33 -12.63 -3.83
N LEU A 13 -14.22 -13.72 -3.07
CA LEU A 13 -13.75 -13.71 -1.70
C LEU A 13 -12.65 -14.74 -1.54
N HIS A 14 -11.70 -14.42 -0.67
CA HIS A 14 -10.70 -15.35 -0.19
C HIS A 14 -10.95 -15.53 1.30
N GLU A 15 -11.32 -16.74 1.70
CA GLU A 15 -11.54 -17.03 3.12
C GLU A 15 -10.20 -17.07 3.86
N PHE A 16 -10.19 -16.53 5.08
CA PHE A 16 -9.02 -16.60 5.95
C PHE A 16 -9.14 -17.86 6.81
N HIS A 17 -8.18 -18.77 6.65
CA HIS A 17 -8.02 -20.00 7.43
C HIS A 17 -6.60 -20.05 7.99
N ASN A 18 -6.41 -20.63 9.18
CA ASN A 18 -5.05 -20.87 9.70
C ASN A 18 -4.49 -22.16 9.10
N ASP A 19 -4.20 -22.13 7.79
CA ASP A 19 -3.67 -23.27 7.04
C ASP A 19 -2.39 -23.80 7.70
N VAL A 20 -1.42 -22.92 7.98
CA VAL A 20 -0.22 -23.23 8.75
C VAL A 20 0.20 -22.02 9.62
N THR A 21 0.49 -22.26 10.89
CA THR A 21 0.96 -21.27 11.85
C THR A 21 2.32 -21.66 12.44
N LEU A 22 3.33 -20.80 12.28
CA LEU A 22 4.59 -20.89 13.03
C LEU A 22 4.37 -20.48 14.50
N SER A 23 4.56 -21.42 15.42
CA SER A 23 4.38 -21.23 16.85
C SER A 23 5.46 -21.97 17.66
N ALA A 24 5.30 -22.03 18.97
CA ALA A 24 6.13 -22.78 19.91
C ALA A 24 5.27 -23.35 21.04
N ASN A 25 5.66 -24.50 21.61
CA ASN A 25 4.93 -25.14 22.72
C ASN A 25 4.79 -24.21 23.93
N GLU A 26 5.83 -23.41 24.21
CA GLU A 26 5.86 -22.46 25.31
C GLU A 26 4.73 -21.42 25.20
N PHE A 27 4.36 -21.03 23.98
CA PHE A 27 3.28 -20.07 23.74
C PHE A 27 1.87 -20.63 23.94
N GLY A 28 1.72 -21.96 23.98
CA GLY A 28 0.45 -22.60 24.34
C GLY A 28 0.18 -22.57 25.84
N SER A 29 1.23 -22.42 26.66
CA SER A 29 1.13 -22.39 28.13
C SER A 29 1.02 -20.97 28.69
N THR A 30 1.53 -19.97 27.98
CA THR A 30 1.46 -18.57 28.38
C THR A 30 1.29 -17.71 27.14
N LYS A 31 0.36 -16.75 27.21
CA LYS A 31 0.19 -15.79 26.12
C LYS A 31 1.53 -15.06 25.92
N PRO A 32 2.12 -15.11 24.72
CA PRO A 32 3.35 -14.39 24.41
C PRO A 32 3.13 -12.87 24.43
N ASP A 33 4.23 -12.15 24.51
CA ASP A 33 4.27 -10.74 24.12
C ASP A 33 4.61 -10.63 22.63
N TYR A 34 4.04 -9.62 21.96
CA TYR A 34 4.23 -9.33 20.54
C TYR A 34 4.78 -7.92 20.36
N GLU A 35 5.74 -7.78 19.46
CA GLU A 35 6.37 -6.51 19.15
C GLU A 35 6.56 -6.39 17.63
N VAL A 36 6.21 -5.23 17.07
CA VAL A 36 6.70 -4.79 15.76
C VAL A 36 7.85 -3.82 16.04
N TYR A 37 9.08 -4.26 15.78
CA TYR A 37 10.28 -3.52 16.20
C TYR A 37 10.97 -2.79 15.04
N SER A 38 10.60 -3.08 13.79
CA SER A 38 11.11 -2.39 12.61
C SER A 38 10.10 -2.46 11.46
N PHE A 39 10.17 -1.48 10.56
CA PHE A 39 9.36 -1.36 9.36
C PHE A 39 10.28 -1.04 8.18
N SER A 40 9.93 -1.57 7.01
CA SER A 40 10.45 -1.19 5.70
C SER A 40 9.24 -0.83 4.81
N GLU A 41 9.47 -0.27 3.62
CA GLU A 41 8.36 0.11 2.71
C GLU A 41 7.51 -1.09 2.28
N MET A 42 8.07 -2.31 2.30
CA MET A 42 7.42 -3.53 1.80
C MET A 42 7.20 -4.59 2.85
N GLY A 43 7.54 -4.33 4.11
CA GLY A 43 7.41 -5.33 5.15
C GLY A 43 7.67 -4.85 6.57
N VAL A 44 7.39 -5.71 7.52
CA VAL A 44 7.50 -5.45 8.96
C VAL A 44 8.29 -6.55 9.64
N SER A 45 9.16 -6.17 10.57
CA SER A 45 9.86 -7.10 11.45
C SER A 45 9.10 -7.27 12.75
N VAL A 46 8.80 -8.51 13.09
CA VAL A 46 7.98 -8.88 14.25
C VAL A 46 8.72 -9.83 15.16
N ARG A 47 8.52 -9.67 16.46
CA ARG A 47 9.06 -10.55 17.49
C ARG A 47 7.95 -11.03 18.41
N ARG A 48 8.00 -12.31 18.74
CA ARG A 48 7.17 -12.96 19.74
C ARG A 48 8.07 -13.54 20.83
N PHE A 49 7.83 -13.22 22.09
CA PHE A 49 8.66 -13.73 23.19
C PHE A 49 7.81 -14.27 24.34
N VAL A 50 8.41 -15.20 25.09
CA VAL A 50 7.82 -15.67 26.34
C VAL A 50 7.95 -14.54 27.36
N THR A 51 6.83 -14.13 27.96
CA THR A 51 6.80 -13.02 28.92
C THR A 51 7.81 -13.22 30.05
N GLY A 52 8.67 -12.22 30.26
CA GLY A 52 9.74 -12.26 31.28
C GLY A 52 10.96 -13.13 30.92
N SER A 53 11.07 -13.60 29.69
CA SER A 53 12.19 -14.42 29.19
C SER A 53 12.88 -13.78 27.98
N LYS A 54 14.08 -14.27 27.65
CA LYS A 54 14.79 -13.95 26.40
C LYS A 54 14.44 -14.91 25.26
N ASN A 55 13.67 -15.96 25.53
CA ASN A 55 13.29 -16.94 24.52
C ASN A 55 12.27 -16.33 23.56
N CYS A 56 12.65 -16.22 22.29
CA CYS A 56 11.88 -15.48 21.31
C CYS A 56 11.87 -16.16 19.94
N MET A 57 10.93 -15.73 19.13
CA MET A 57 10.75 -16.07 17.73
C MET A 57 10.70 -14.76 16.94
N ASP A 58 11.65 -14.59 16.03
CA ASP A 58 11.82 -13.40 15.19
C ASP A 58 11.43 -13.70 13.75
N SER A 59 10.63 -12.85 13.15
CA SER A 59 10.14 -13.01 11.78
C SER A 59 10.10 -11.68 11.05
N ALA A 60 10.03 -11.74 9.73
CA ALA A 60 9.73 -10.61 8.87
C ALA A 60 8.57 -10.99 7.97
N LEU A 61 7.56 -10.13 7.90
CA LEU A 61 6.43 -10.25 6.99
C LEU A 61 6.69 -9.27 5.85
N VAL A 62 7.11 -9.81 4.70
CA VAL A 62 7.45 -9.02 3.52
C VAL A 62 6.51 -9.41 2.40
N HIS A 63 5.94 -8.42 1.72
CA HIS A 63 5.14 -8.66 0.53
C HIS A 63 5.87 -9.58 -0.45
N GLY A 64 5.19 -10.55 -1.05
CA GLY A 64 5.78 -11.44 -2.06
C GLY A 64 6.70 -12.55 -1.55
N MET A 65 6.91 -12.68 -0.23
CA MET A 65 7.81 -13.70 0.31
C MET A 65 7.37 -15.11 -0.12
N ALA A 66 8.31 -15.88 -0.68
CA ALA A 66 8.06 -17.26 -1.06
C ALA A 66 8.04 -18.22 0.12
N PHE A 67 8.72 -17.84 1.20
CA PHE A 67 8.80 -18.61 2.43
C PHE A 67 8.38 -17.75 3.61
N VAL A 68 7.44 -18.23 4.41
CA VAL A 68 7.26 -17.71 5.77
C VAL A 68 8.45 -18.20 6.60
N SER A 69 9.14 -17.29 7.28
CA SER A 69 10.40 -17.59 7.96
C SER A 69 10.36 -17.11 9.41
N ALA A 70 10.88 -17.90 10.34
CA ALA A 70 11.03 -17.52 11.74
C ALA A 70 12.35 -18.04 12.34
N THR A 71 13.09 -17.17 13.02
CA THR A 71 14.31 -17.48 13.76
C THR A 71 13.96 -17.65 15.23
N TYR A 72 14.16 -18.85 15.74
CA TYR A 72 13.88 -19.22 17.12
C TYR A 72 15.15 -19.09 17.96
N ALA A 73 14.99 -18.63 19.19
CA ALA A 73 16.01 -18.62 20.23
C ALA A 73 15.46 -19.30 21.49
N GLY A 74 15.87 -20.55 21.73
CA GLY A 74 15.54 -21.27 22.96
C GLY A 74 14.05 -21.62 23.14
N LEU A 75 13.37 -21.96 22.06
CA LEU A 75 11.94 -22.33 22.06
C LEU A 75 11.76 -23.74 21.47
N THR A 76 10.62 -24.37 21.69
CA THR A 76 10.27 -25.67 21.09
C THR A 76 9.27 -25.45 19.94
N PRO A 77 9.71 -25.40 18.67
CA PRO A 77 8.84 -25.08 17.55
C PRO A 77 7.64 -26.01 17.46
N ARG A 78 6.48 -25.39 17.21
CA ARG A 78 5.20 -26.05 16.99
C ARG A 78 4.57 -25.42 15.76
N ILE A 79 4.54 -26.15 14.65
CA ILE A 79 3.89 -25.71 13.41
C ILE A 79 2.49 -26.27 13.41
N GLU A 80 1.48 -25.41 13.57
CA GLU A 80 0.09 -25.81 13.76
C GLU A 80 -0.75 -25.61 12.50
N SER A 81 -1.82 -26.37 12.38
CA SER A 81 -2.83 -26.22 11.33
C SER A 81 -4.23 -26.46 11.90
N GLU A 82 -5.24 -25.83 11.30
CA GLU A 82 -6.65 -26.21 11.51
C GLU A 82 -6.98 -27.59 10.90
N TYR A 83 -6.14 -28.07 9.98
CA TYR A 83 -6.29 -29.33 9.25
C TYR A 83 -5.38 -30.40 9.85
N ALA A 84 -5.81 -31.67 9.79
CA ALA A 84 -4.93 -32.76 10.23
C ALA A 84 -3.71 -32.84 9.30
N MET A 85 -2.55 -33.12 9.89
CA MET A 85 -1.27 -33.10 9.19
C MET A 85 -0.71 -34.51 9.06
N THR A 86 -0.08 -34.80 7.92
CA THR A 86 0.61 -36.07 7.69
C THR A 86 2.01 -35.78 7.14
N LEU A 87 3.02 -36.46 7.69
CA LEU A 87 4.39 -36.37 7.20
C LEU A 87 4.53 -37.24 5.93
N GLN A 88 4.86 -36.61 4.81
CA GLN A 88 5.05 -37.28 3.52
C GLN A 88 6.52 -37.66 3.30
N ASP A 89 7.42 -36.74 3.60
CA ASP A 89 8.87 -36.96 3.50
C ASP A 89 9.62 -36.27 4.65
N SER A 90 10.64 -36.95 5.15
CA SER A 90 11.64 -36.43 6.09
C SER A 90 12.99 -37.14 5.88
N SER A 91 13.22 -37.69 4.68
CA SER A 91 14.42 -38.46 4.35
C SER A 91 15.65 -37.58 4.18
N THR A 92 15.45 -36.32 3.79
CA THR A 92 16.50 -35.31 3.65
C THR A 92 16.69 -34.55 4.96
N PRO A 93 17.89 -34.57 5.58
CA PRO A 93 18.13 -33.87 6.85
C PRO A 93 17.78 -32.38 6.77
N GLY A 94 17.00 -31.89 7.74
CA GLY A 94 16.53 -30.51 7.78
C GLY A 94 15.35 -30.19 6.85
N LYS A 95 14.86 -31.15 6.04
CA LYS A 95 13.69 -30.96 5.16
C LYS A 95 12.54 -31.86 5.62
N TYR A 96 11.35 -31.28 5.68
CA TYR A 96 10.10 -31.98 6.01
C TYR A 96 9.02 -31.59 5.01
N VAL A 97 8.37 -32.57 4.41
CA VAL A 97 7.21 -32.37 3.54
C VAL A 97 5.97 -32.85 4.27
N VAL A 98 5.01 -31.96 4.47
CA VAL A 98 3.76 -32.26 5.16
C VAL A 98 2.57 -32.03 4.25
N LYS A 99 1.57 -32.90 4.36
CA LYS A 99 0.31 -32.78 3.64
C LYS A 99 -0.84 -32.60 4.61
N LEU A 100 -1.65 -31.59 4.34
CA LEU A 100 -2.85 -31.23 5.09
C LEU A 100 -4.08 -31.92 4.50
N THR A 101 -5.12 -32.11 5.30
CA THR A 101 -6.39 -32.70 4.82
C THR A 101 -7.16 -31.82 3.84
N ASN A 102 -6.84 -30.53 3.74
CA ASN A 102 -7.37 -29.64 2.70
C ASN A 102 -6.63 -29.79 1.34
N GLN A 103 -5.78 -30.81 1.21
CA GLN A 103 -4.97 -31.16 0.03
C GLN A 103 -3.74 -30.28 -0.22
N GLN A 104 -3.52 -29.22 0.56
CA GLN A 104 -2.29 -28.45 0.47
C GLN A 104 -1.09 -29.27 0.93
N THR A 105 0.04 -29.09 0.25
CA THR A 105 1.32 -29.68 0.63
C THR A 105 2.30 -28.55 0.92
N TRP A 106 3.00 -28.66 2.04
CA TRP A 106 3.94 -27.66 2.53
C TRP A 106 5.31 -28.30 2.71
N VAL A 107 6.36 -27.58 2.32
CA VAL A 107 7.74 -27.94 2.61
C VAL A 107 8.27 -27.05 3.70
N ILE A 108 8.98 -27.64 4.67
CA ILE A 108 9.59 -26.97 5.80
C ILE A 108 11.09 -27.26 5.78
N PHE A 109 11.88 -26.21 5.94
CA PHE A 109 13.33 -26.25 6.03
C PHE A 109 13.79 -25.75 7.40
N ALA A 110 14.58 -26.57 8.09
CA ALA A 110 15.26 -26.22 9.32
C ALA A 110 16.74 -25.92 9.05
N SER A 111 17.24 -24.80 9.56
CA SER A 111 18.65 -24.43 9.42
C SER A 111 19.60 -25.38 10.18
N ASP A 112 19.13 -25.98 11.28
CA ASP A 112 19.84 -27.08 11.94
C ASP A 112 19.38 -28.42 11.37
N MET A 113 20.26 -29.05 10.57
CA MET A 113 19.99 -30.34 9.91
C MET A 113 19.92 -31.51 10.90
N GLY A 114 20.36 -31.33 12.14
CA GLY A 114 20.23 -32.32 13.22
C GLY A 114 18.90 -32.24 13.98
N ALA A 115 18.11 -31.17 13.77
CA ALA A 115 16.81 -31.02 14.40
C ALA A 115 15.84 -32.10 13.90
N SER A 116 15.06 -32.68 14.82
CA SER A 116 14.08 -33.72 14.52
C SER A 116 12.68 -33.29 14.95
N PHE A 117 11.69 -33.62 14.12
CA PHE A 117 10.30 -33.24 14.33
C PHE A 117 9.40 -34.47 14.22
N HIS A 118 8.25 -34.42 14.90
CA HIS A 118 7.20 -35.44 14.81
C HIS A 118 5.83 -34.80 14.62
N ILE A 119 4.90 -35.56 14.04
CA ILE A 119 3.50 -35.13 13.92
C ILE A 119 2.73 -35.51 15.18
N THR A 120 1.92 -34.57 15.69
CA THR A 120 0.90 -34.82 16.71
C THR A 120 -0.41 -34.14 16.32
N GLY A 121 -1.35 -34.94 15.80
CA GLY A 121 -2.63 -34.47 15.27
C GLY A 121 -2.46 -33.50 14.11
N SER A 122 -2.76 -32.23 14.36
CA SER A 122 -2.68 -31.13 13.38
C SER A 122 -1.41 -30.29 13.52
N ALA A 123 -0.33 -30.84 14.08
CA ALA A 123 0.92 -30.10 14.26
C ALA A 123 2.17 -30.92 13.98
N LEU A 124 3.19 -30.26 13.40
CA LEU A 124 4.58 -30.72 13.35
C LEU A 124 5.35 -30.07 14.49
N VAL A 125 5.94 -30.87 15.36
CA VAL A 125 6.51 -30.42 16.65
C VAL A 125 7.95 -30.86 16.76
N SER A 126 8.82 -29.93 17.15
CA SER A 126 10.22 -30.23 17.43
C SER A 126 10.34 -31.17 18.63
N ASN A 127 11.21 -32.16 18.54
CA ASN A 127 11.50 -33.10 19.64
C ASN A 127 12.30 -32.45 20.78
N ALA A 128 12.91 -31.29 20.53
CA ALA A 128 13.75 -30.58 21.48
C ALA A 128 13.63 -29.06 21.33
N VAL A 129 14.17 -28.34 22.31
CA VAL A 129 14.40 -26.90 22.21
C VAL A 129 15.30 -26.62 21.02
N TYR A 130 14.92 -25.64 20.21
CA TYR A 130 15.52 -25.28 18.94
C TYR A 130 16.08 -23.86 18.99
N THR A 131 17.23 -23.66 18.35
CA THR A 131 17.79 -22.34 18.05
C THR A 131 18.28 -22.35 16.62
N GLY A 132 17.69 -21.50 15.78
CA GLY A 132 17.89 -21.51 14.34
C GLY A 132 16.68 -20.98 13.59
N THR A 133 16.72 -21.02 12.27
CA THR A 133 15.63 -20.55 11.41
C THR A 133 14.81 -21.72 10.89
N LEU A 134 13.49 -21.62 10.96
CA LEU A 134 12.55 -22.44 10.23
C LEU A 134 11.96 -21.62 9.09
N ARG A 135 11.82 -22.24 7.92
CA ARG A 135 11.17 -21.65 6.76
C ARG A 135 10.16 -22.62 6.19
N MET A 136 9.03 -22.12 5.73
CA MET A 136 7.99 -22.94 5.13
C MET A 136 7.43 -22.30 3.88
N ALA A 137 7.15 -23.11 2.87
CA ALA A 137 6.52 -22.70 1.62
C ALA A 137 5.44 -23.69 1.23
N ILE A 138 4.35 -23.17 0.67
CA ILE A 138 3.32 -23.99 0.04
C ILE A 138 3.85 -24.49 -1.31
N LEU A 139 3.76 -25.79 -1.55
CA LEU A 139 4.07 -26.36 -2.87
C LEU A 139 2.94 -25.98 -3.85
N PRO A 140 3.28 -25.49 -5.05
CA PRO A 140 2.26 -25.27 -6.07
C PRO A 140 1.63 -26.62 -6.46
N GLU A 141 0.38 -26.61 -6.92
CA GLU A 141 -0.40 -27.85 -7.16
C GLU A 141 0.30 -28.87 -8.08
N THR A 142 1.16 -28.39 -8.99
CA THR A 142 1.90 -29.21 -9.96
C THR A 142 3.41 -29.26 -9.68
N GLY A 143 3.86 -28.68 -8.57
CA GLY A 143 5.27 -28.61 -8.20
C GLY A 143 5.79 -29.92 -7.62
N ASP A 144 7.05 -30.23 -7.94
CA ASP A 144 7.79 -31.26 -7.25
C ASP A 144 8.21 -30.79 -5.84
N GLU A 145 8.43 -31.73 -4.93
CA GLU A 145 8.82 -31.47 -3.54
C GLU A 145 10.18 -30.76 -3.44
N SER A 146 11.00 -30.80 -4.50
CA SER A 146 12.32 -30.15 -4.54
C SER A 146 12.32 -28.73 -5.11
N VAL A 147 11.15 -28.20 -5.54
CA VAL A 147 11.06 -26.94 -6.30
C VAL A 147 11.65 -25.71 -5.57
N TYR A 148 11.75 -25.79 -4.24
CA TYR A 148 12.25 -24.73 -3.38
C TYR A 148 13.63 -25.01 -2.77
N ASP A 149 14.20 -26.20 -2.97
CA ASP A 149 15.37 -26.68 -2.22
C ASP A 149 16.58 -25.74 -2.33
N ASP A 150 16.87 -25.26 -3.55
CA ASP A 150 18.03 -24.39 -3.81
C ASP A 150 17.90 -23.00 -3.14
N TYR A 151 16.68 -22.56 -2.84
CA TYR A 151 16.36 -21.21 -2.34
C TYR A 151 16.10 -21.18 -0.83
N ALA A 152 16.12 -22.35 -0.18
CA ALA A 152 15.75 -22.53 1.22
C ALA A 152 16.66 -21.77 2.20
N SER A 153 17.87 -21.36 1.82
CA SER A 153 18.78 -20.63 2.71
C SER A 153 18.90 -19.12 2.45
N CYS A 154 18.21 -18.55 1.45
CA CYS A 154 18.17 -17.10 1.26
C CYS A 154 16.87 -16.49 1.79
N VAL A 155 16.94 -15.76 2.91
CA VAL A 155 15.81 -15.24 3.68
C VAL A 155 15.62 -13.75 3.41
N VAL A 156 14.40 -13.34 3.07
CA VAL A 156 14.04 -11.91 2.99
C VAL A 156 13.69 -11.37 4.38
N ARG A 157 14.19 -10.17 4.71
CA ARG A 157 13.99 -9.49 5.99
C ARG A 157 13.27 -8.15 5.87
N GLY A 158 13.27 -7.56 4.68
CA GLY A 158 12.61 -6.30 4.39
C GLY A 158 12.68 -5.98 2.90
N GLY A 159 12.10 -4.84 2.53
CA GLY A 159 12.22 -4.31 1.18
C GLY A 159 11.97 -2.81 1.15
N ASP A 160 12.83 -2.10 0.42
CA ASP A 160 12.77 -0.66 0.19
C ASP A 160 12.55 -0.34 -1.29
N VAL A 161 12.16 0.90 -1.57
CA VAL A 161 12.03 1.41 -2.94
C VAL A 161 13.08 2.48 -3.19
N SER A 162 13.69 2.41 -4.37
CA SER A 162 14.53 3.48 -4.90
C SER A 162 13.93 3.99 -6.21
N VAL A 163 13.64 5.29 -6.29
CA VAL A 163 13.12 5.92 -7.51
C VAL A 163 14.26 6.62 -8.24
N GLN A 164 14.71 6.06 -9.37
CA GLN A 164 15.85 6.61 -10.12
C GLN A 164 15.43 7.68 -11.14
N SER A 165 14.22 7.58 -11.69
CA SER A 165 13.69 8.58 -12.62
C SER A 165 12.15 8.53 -12.66
N ARG A 166 11.53 9.38 -13.49
CA ARG A 166 10.08 9.35 -13.74
C ARG A 166 9.55 8.01 -14.26
N THR A 167 10.41 7.25 -14.93
CA THR A 167 10.05 6.00 -15.61
C THR A 167 10.79 4.80 -15.03
N SER A 168 11.59 4.95 -13.97
CA SER A 168 12.41 3.84 -13.46
C SER A 168 12.53 3.89 -11.95
N TYR A 169 12.26 2.73 -11.36
CA TYR A 169 12.35 2.48 -9.92
C TYR A 169 12.88 1.05 -9.69
N SER A 170 13.33 0.77 -8.47
CA SER A 170 13.69 -0.58 -8.04
C SER A 170 13.02 -0.95 -6.74
N LEU A 171 12.73 -2.26 -6.60
CA LEU A 171 12.39 -2.87 -5.31
C LEU A 171 13.65 -3.55 -4.79
N ASP A 172 14.17 -3.06 -3.68
CA ASP A 172 15.46 -3.44 -3.10
C ASP A 172 15.22 -4.27 -1.84
N TRP A 173 15.49 -5.56 -1.93
CA TRP A 173 15.25 -6.57 -0.91
C TRP A 173 16.41 -6.66 0.08
N GLU A 174 16.09 -6.55 1.36
CA GLU A 174 17.02 -6.90 2.43
C GLU A 174 17.00 -8.41 2.62
N THR A 175 18.15 -9.06 2.48
CA THR A 175 18.27 -10.52 2.56
C THR A 175 19.40 -10.97 3.45
N GLU A 176 19.27 -12.18 4.01
CA GLU A 176 20.32 -12.84 4.76
C GLU A 176 20.40 -14.34 4.43
N GLY A 177 21.59 -14.91 4.59
CA GLY A 177 21.83 -16.34 4.44
C GLY A 177 22.80 -16.69 3.32
N SER A 178 23.32 -17.91 3.40
CA SER A 178 24.53 -18.31 2.65
C SER A 178 24.34 -18.51 1.15
N SER A 179 23.10 -18.66 0.66
CA SER A 179 22.81 -18.85 -0.76
C SER A 179 22.33 -17.59 -1.47
N CYS A 180 22.17 -16.45 -0.78
CA CYS A 180 21.65 -15.25 -1.42
C CYS A 180 22.53 -14.77 -2.58
N ASP A 181 23.85 -14.81 -2.43
CA ASP A 181 24.77 -14.39 -3.49
C ASP A 181 24.98 -15.45 -4.58
N SER A 182 24.76 -16.73 -4.26
CA SER A 182 25.06 -17.86 -5.16
C SER A 182 23.83 -18.34 -5.93
N THR A 183 22.73 -18.68 -5.24
CA THR A 183 21.46 -19.11 -5.83
C THR A 183 20.55 -17.91 -6.09
N GLY A 184 20.47 -16.96 -5.15
CA GLY A 184 19.56 -15.82 -5.22
C GLY A 184 18.32 -15.97 -4.32
N LEU A 185 17.65 -14.85 -4.12
CA LEU A 185 16.34 -14.79 -3.48
C LEU A 185 15.26 -15.24 -4.47
N LEU A 186 14.48 -16.26 -4.12
CA LEU A 186 13.21 -16.58 -4.78
C LEU A 186 12.08 -15.77 -4.15
N HIS A 187 11.40 -14.96 -4.96
CA HIS A 187 10.39 -14.02 -4.49
C HIS A 187 9.29 -13.84 -5.53
N PHE A 188 8.04 -13.76 -5.09
CA PHE A 188 6.89 -13.73 -6.00
C PHE A 188 6.62 -12.31 -6.48
N ALA A 189 6.44 -12.15 -7.80
CA ALA A 189 6.08 -10.88 -8.44
C ALA A 189 4.59 -10.88 -8.82
N LEU A 190 3.92 -9.74 -8.62
CA LEU A 190 2.56 -9.50 -9.09
C LEU A 190 2.51 -9.28 -10.62
N PRO A 191 1.36 -9.45 -11.29
CA PRO A 191 1.27 -9.30 -12.75
C PRO A 191 1.85 -7.98 -13.29
N HIS A 192 1.50 -6.84 -12.68
CA HIS A 192 2.02 -5.54 -13.12
C HIS A 192 3.54 -5.45 -12.99
N GLN A 193 4.14 -6.07 -11.96
CA GLN A 193 5.59 -6.08 -11.79
C GLN A 193 6.26 -6.91 -12.88
N VAL A 194 5.66 -8.05 -13.26
CA VAL A 194 6.16 -8.91 -14.35
C VAL A 194 6.15 -8.16 -15.69
N GLU A 195 5.15 -7.30 -15.92
CA GLU A 195 5.02 -6.51 -17.16
C GLU A 195 6.14 -5.49 -17.33
N VAL A 196 6.59 -4.87 -16.23
CA VAL A 196 7.53 -3.73 -16.24
C VAL A 196 8.94 -4.11 -15.76
N MET A 197 9.13 -5.35 -15.32
CA MET A 197 10.43 -5.90 -14.95
C MET A 197 11.17 -6.44 -16.17
N LYS A 198 12.43 -6.03 -16.31
CA LYS A 198 13.28 -6.52 -17.40
C LYS A 198 13.54 -8.03 -17.26
N GLU A 199 13.39 -8.77 -18.36
CA GLU A 199 13.68 -10.21 -18.44
C GLU A 199 12.93 -11.06 -17.40
N ALA A 200 11.73 -10.62 -17.01
CA ALA A 200 10.91 -11.32 -16.02
C ALA A 200 10.54 -12.74 -16.48
N ILE A 201 10.56 -13.68 -15.53
CA ILE A 201 9.93 -14.98 -15.68
C ILE A 201 8.42 -14.75 -15.77
N THR A 202 7.76 -15.39 -16.74
CA THR A 202 6.32 -15.25 -16.97
C THR A 202 5.60 -16.56 -16.72
N THR A 203 4.27 -16.54 -16.69
CA THR A 203 3.44 -17.76 -16.60
C THR A 203 3.65 -18.73 -17.77
N LYS A 204 4.25 -18.27 -18.89
CA LYS A 204 4.59 -19.09 -20.05
C LYS A 204 5.98 -19.71 -19.97
N SER A 205 6.80 -19.30 -19.00
CA SER A 205 8.16 -19.82 -18.83
C SER A 205 8.12 -21.28 -18.40
N LYS A 206 9.04 -22.09 -18.93
CA LYS A 206 9.10 -23.52 -18.59
C LYS A 206 9.57 -23.71 -17.14
N GLY A 207 8.86 -24.51 -16.36
CA GLY A 207 9.22 -24.82 -14.97
C GLY A 207 9.01 -23.67 -13.99
N VAL A 208 8.21 -22.68 -14.38
CA VAL A 208 7.86 -21.53 -13.54
C VAL A 208 7.03 -21.97 -12.33
N ILE A 209 7.29 -21.34 -11.19
CA ILE A 209 6.47 -21.48 -9.98
C ILE A 209 5.44 -20.36 -10.00
N VAL A 210 4.16 -20.73 -9.94
CA VAL A 210 3.03 -19.81 -9.91
C VAL A 210 2.20 -20.09 -8.68
N LEU A 211 1.81 -19.04 -7.97
CA LEU A 211 0.84 -19.08 -6.87
C LEU A 211 -0.24 -18.03 -7.12
N HIS A 212 -1.44 -18.27 -6.61
CA HIS A 212 -2.52 -17.28 -6.70
C HIS A 212 -2.40 -16.29 -5.55
N SER A 213 -2.42 -14.99 -5.86
CA SER A 213 -2.63 -13.97 -4.83
C SER A 213 -4.09 -13.97 -4.37
N SER A 214 -4.36 -13.32 -3.24
CA SER A 214 -5.71 -13.21 -2.69
C SER A 214 -6.68 -12.50 -3.64
N THR A 215 -6.25 -11.42 -4.30
CA THR A 215 -7.13 -10.55 -5.12
C THR A 215 -6.49 -9.96 -6.37
N ARG A 216 -5.26 -10.34 -6.73
CA ARG A 216 -4.46 -9.69 -7.78
C ARG A 216 -3.95 -10.65 -8.86
N GLY A 217 -4.63 -11.79 -9.01
CA GLY A 217 -4.30 -12.81 -9.99
C GLY A 217 -3.04 -13.61 -9.65
N ASP A 218 -2.44 -14.17 -10.69
CA ASP A 218 -1.30 -15.08 -10.58
C ASP A 218 -0.01 -14.33 -10.24
N MET A 219 0.67 -14.77 -9.20
CA MET A 219 2.02 -14.33 -8.85
C MET A 219 3.04 -15.28 -9.44
N VAL A 220 4.10 -14.73 -10.02
CA VAL A 220 5.15 -15.52 -10.67
C VAL A 220 6.45 -15.40 -9.89
N ALA A 221 7.03 -16.53 -9.50
CA ALA A 221 8.32 -16.53 -8.80
C ALA A 221 9.44 -15.99 -9.71
N GLN A 222 10.15 -14.99 -9.22
CA GLN A 222 11.38 -14.47 -9.80
C GLN A 222 12.57 -14.87 -8.93
N VAL A 223 13.76 -14.87 -9.52
CA VAL A 223 15.02 -15.11 -8.81
C VAL A 223 15.94 -13.92 -9.02
N THR A 224 16.43 -13.31 -7.93
CA THR A 224 17.41 -12.23 -8.00
C THR A 224 18.60 -12.50 -7.09
N LYS A 225 19.82 -12.39 -7.63
CA LYS A 225 21.09 -12.49 -6.88
C LYS A 225 21.61 -11.14 -6.41
N PHE A 226 21.07 -10.06 -6.94
CA PHE A 226 21.49 -8.70 -6.63
C PHE A 226 20.63 -8.08 -5.53
N GLY A 227 19.67 -8.86 -4.97
CA GLY A 227 18.74 -8.37 -3.97
C GLY A 227 17.84 -7.24 -4.49
N SER A 228 17.71 -7.06 -5.81
CA SER A 228 16.91 -5.96 -6.36
C SER A 228 16.21 -6.37 -7.64
N TRP A 229 15.04 -5.78 -7.88
CA TRP A 229 14.31 -5.82 -9.14
C TRP A 229 14.27 -4.42 -9.74
N ALA A 230 14.74 -4.27 -10.97
CA ALA A 230 14.62 -3.02 -11.72
C ALA A 230 13.33 -3.03 -12.54
N LEU A 231 12.52 -1.99 -12.38
CA LEU A 231 11.23 -1.83 -13.04
C LEU A 231 11.21 -0.53 -13.84
N ARG A 232 10.57 -0.60 -15.01
CA ARG A 232 10.46 0.53 -15.93
C ARG A 232 9.04 0.64 -16.47
N GLU A 233 8.38 1.73 -16.11
CA GLU A 233 7.13 2.16 -16.73
C GLU A 233 7.47 2.97 -17.98
N ASP A 234 6.77 2.74 -19.08
CA ASP A 234 6.84 3.67 -20.20
C ASP A 234 6.20 5.00 -19.80
N GLU A 235 6.76 6.12 -20.27
CA GLU A 235 6.18 7.43 -20.01
C GLU A 235 4.83 7.50 -20.74
N ALA A 236 3.80 8.00 -20.07
CA ALA A 236 2.53 8.25 -20.73
C ALA A 236 2.74 9.31 -21.82
N ASP A 237 2.35 9.00 -23.05
CA ASP A 237 2.36 9.96 -24.17
C ASP A 237 1.29 11.06 -24.00
N GLU A 238 0.45 10.97 -22.97
CA GLU A 238 -0.59 11.95 -22.66
C GLU A 238 0.03 13.21 -22.04
N GLU A 239 -0.06 14.33 -22.76
CA GLU A 239 0.27 15.64 -22.23
C GLU A 239 -0.76 16.01 -21.14
N VAL A 240 -0.33 15.99 -19.88
CA VAL A 240 -1.15 16.41 -18.74
C VAL A 240 -1.22 17.93 -18.72
N ASP A 241 -2.38 18.48 -19.03
CA ASP A 241 -2.68 19.91 -18.94
C ASP A 241 -3.93 20.16 -18.08
N PHE A 242 -4.15 21.40 -17.69
CA PHE A 242 -5.37 21.86 -17.02
C PHE A 242 -6.60 21.78 -17.93
N TYR A 243 -6.41 21.84 -19.24
CA TYR A 243 -7.48 21.81 -20.23
C TYR A 243 -7.62 20.44 -20.89
N PRO A 244 -8.82 20.09 -21.39
CA PRO A 244 -8.98 18.94 -22.28
C PRO A 244 -8.07 19.07 -23.51
N SER A 245 -7.54 17.95 -23.99
CA SER A 245 -6.71 17.88 -25.20
C SER A 245 -7.40 18.42 -26.46
N THR A 246 -8.74 18.42 -26.47
CA THR A 246 -9.56 19.03 -27.53
C THR A 246 -10.45 20.12 -26.94
N LYS A 247 -10.21 21.37 -27.35
CA LYS A 247 -11.05 22.50 -26.96
C LYS A 247 -12.38 22.53 -27.72
N PRO A 248 -13.49 22.95 -27.09
CA PRO A 248 -14.75 23.12 -27.80
C PRO A 248 -14.64 24.24 -28.85
N SER A 249 -15.34 24.10 -29.97
CA SER A 249 -15.50 25.22 -30.91
C SER A 249 -16.47 26.26 -30.35
N ALA A 250 -16.35 27.50 -30.81
CA ALA A 250 -17.28 28.58 -30.43
C ALA A 250 -18.75 28.22 -30.74
N ASP A 251 -19.01 27.48 -31.83
CA ASP A 251 -20.34 26.99 -32.19
C ASP A 251 -20.91 26.03 -31.14
N VAL A 252 -20.08 25.10 -30.64
CA VAL A 252 -20.47 24.16 -29.58
C VAL A 252 -20.74 24.91 -28.27
N VAL A 253 -19.85 25.85 -27.91
CA VAL A 253 -20.01 26.73 -26.74
C VAL A 253 -21.37 27.46 -26.78
N ALA A 254 -21.73 28.02 -27.94
CA ALA A 254 -23.00 28.70 -28.14
C ALA A 254 -24.20 27.72 -28.10
N GLN A 255 -24.08 26.57 -28.77
CA GLN A 255 -25.15 25.57 -28.85
C GLN A 255 -25.58 25.04 -27.47
N VAL A 256 -24.63 24.85 -26.55
CA VAL A 256 -24.91 24.35 -25.19
C VAL A 256 -25.10 25.48 -24.17
N ASN A 257 -25.08 26.74 -24.63
CA ASN A 257 -25.20 27.93 -23.79
C ASN A 257 -24.15 28.01 -22.65
N LEU A 258 -22.93 27.54 -22.93
CA LEU A 258 -21.88 27.35 -21.90
C LEU A 258 -21.52 28.67 -21.20
N LEU A 259 -21.37 29.77 -21.94
CA LEU A 259 -20.99 31.07 -21.38
C LEU A 259 -22.03 31.57 -20.35
N SER A 260 -23.32 31.47 -20.68
CA SER A 260 -24.39 31.91 -19.77
C SER A 260 -24.47 31.03 -18.54
N THR A 261 -24.32 29.71 -18.68
CA THR A 261 -24.25 28.78 -17.55
C THR A 261 -23.04 29.07 -16.67
N LEU A 262 -21.86 29.29 -17.26
CA LEU A 262 -20.64 29.63 -16.54
C LEU A 262 -20.80 30.93 -15.73
N GLN A 263 -21.38 31.96 -16.34
CA GLN A 263 -21.68 33.22 -15.64
C GLN A 263 -22.61 33.00 -14.45
N SER A 264 -23.70 32.25 -14.64
CA SER A 264 -24.64 31.91 -13.57
C SER A 264 -23.96 31.14 -12.43
N ASP A 265 -23.10 30.16 -12.74
CA ASP A 265 -22.40 29.35 -11.75
C ASP A 265 -21.32 30.15 -10.99
N ILE A 266 -20.62 31.07 -11.66
CA ILE A 266 -19.64 31.97 -11.02
C ILE A 266 -20.35 32.99 -10.11
N ASP A 267 -21.50 33.50 -10.55
CA ASP A 267 -22.26 34.52 -9.85
C ASP A 267 -23.10 33.98 -8.70
N SER A 268 -23.38 32.67 -8.66
CA SER A 268 -24.13 32.04 -7.57
C SER A 268 -23.47 32.19 -6.20
N ASP A 269 -24.23 31.95 -5.14
CA ASP A 269 -23.73 31.95 -3.77
C ASP A 269 -22.96 30.66 -3.46
N TRP A 270 -21.70 30.80 -3.08
CA TRP A 270 -20.82 29.68 -2.74
C TRP A 270 -20.51 29.65 -1.24
N VAL A 271 -20.65 28.47 -0.65
CA VAL A 271 -20.16 28.15 0.69
C VAL A 271 -19.06 27.12 0.55
N LEU A 272 -17.81 27.54 0.77
CA LEU A 272 -16.66 26.62 0.70
C LEU A 272 -16.40 25.91 2.01
N ASP A 273 -16.66 26.53 3.15
CA ASP A 273 -16.56 25.83 4.43
C ASP A 273 -17.86 25.05 4.69
N LYS A 274 -17.81 23.75 4.38
CA LYS A 274 -18.90 22.80 4.58
C LYS A 274 -18.74 21.97 5.86
N GLY A 275 -17.82 22.35 6.74
CA GLY A 275 -17.54 21.60 7.98
C GLY A 275 -16.93 20.22 7.77
N SER A 276 -16.28 20.00 6.62
CA SER A 276 -15.62 18.75 6.24
C SER A 276 -14.54 19.05 5.21
N TRP A 277 -13.35 18.47 5.33
CA TRP A 277 -12.27 18.67 4.36
C TRP A 277 -12.62 18.10 2.99
N TYR A 278 -13.39 17.00 2.95
CA TYR A 278 -13.88 16.41 1.72
C TYR A 278 -14.86 17.32 0.98
N PHE A 279 -15.97 17.69 1.62
CA PHE A 279 -17.02 18.46 0.97
C PHE A 279 -16.58 19.89 0.63
N SER A 280 -15.77 20.50 1.52
CA SER A 280 -15.15 21.79 1.27
C SER A 280 -14.19 21.73 0.09
N GLY A 281 -13.29 20.73 0.06
CA GLY A 281 -12.34 20.51 -1.04
C GLY A 281 -13.04 20.32 -2.39
N LYS A 282 -14.08 19.47 -2.45
CA LYS A 282 -14.90 19.29 -3.66
C LYS A 282 -15.49 20.59 -4.18
N SER A 283 -16.01 21.40 -3.28
CA SER A 283 -16.63 22.68 -3.64
C SER A 283 -15.57 23.67 -4.14
N PHE A 284 -14.41 23.67 -3.50
CA PHE A 284 -13.27 24.50 -3.88
C PHE A 284 -12.73 24.13 -5.27
N GLN A 285 -12.44 22.85 -5.53
CA GLN A 285 -12.00 22.41 -6.87
C GLN A 285 -13.05 22.70 -7.94
N LYS A 286 -14.34 22.50 -7.64
CA LYS A 286 -15.41 22.84 -8.58
C LYS A 286 -15.36 24.32 -8.94
N TYR A 287 -15.25 25.22 -7.96
CA TYR A 287 -15.20 26.66 -8.23
C TYR A 287 -13.93 27.08 -8.97
N ALA A 288 -12.76 26.56 -8.57
CA ALA A 288 -11.51 26.81 -9.28
C ALA A 288 -11.59 26.38 -10.76
N SER A 289 -12.25 25.24 -11.03
CA SER A 289 -12.48 24.76 -12.40
C SER A 289 -13.34 25.72 -13.22
N LEU A 290 -14.32 26.42 -12.61
CA LEU A 290 -15.08 27.48 -13.30
C LEU A 290 -14.16 28.64 -13.70
N CYS A 291 -13.25 29.06 -12.82
CA CYS A 291 -12.29 30.13 -13.15
C CYS A 291 -11.36 29.70 -14.29
N LEU A 292 -10.98 28.42 -14.36
CA LEU A 292 -10.19 27.87 -15.45
C LEU A 292 -10.93 27.95 -16.80
N ILE A 293 -12.23 27.64 -16.81
CA ILE A 293 -13.08 27.79 -18.00
C ILE A 293 -13.24 29.28 -18.36
N ALA A 294 -13.37 30.17 -17.36
CA ALA A 294 -13.45 31.61 -17.58
C ALA A 294 -12.15 32.21 -18.15
N ALA A 295 -11.03 31.49 -18.10
CA ALA A 295 -9.79 31.87 -18.76
C ALA A 295 -9.67 31.35 -20.20
N ASP A 296 -10.60 30.51 -20.67
CA ASP A 296 -10.59 30.00 -22.03
C ASP A 296 -11.28 30.98 -23.00
N THR A 297 -10.47 31.59 -23.89
CA THR A 297 -10.96 32.56 -24.87
C THR A 297 -11.92 31.97 -25.89
N THR A 298 -11.95 30.64 -26.09
CA THR A 298 -12.96 29.98 -26.92
C THR A 298 -14.35 30.02 -26.28
N VAL A 299 -14.42 30.16 -24.95
CA VAL A 299 -15.66 30.20 -24.17
C VAL A 299 -16.12 31.63 -23.92
N VAL A 300 -15.22 32.51 -23.49
CA VAL A 300 -15.57 33.88 -23.04
C VAL A 300 -15.16 34.99 -24.01
N GLY A 301 -14.40 34.68 -25.06
CA GLY A 301 -13.76 35.69 -25.92
C GLY A 301 -12.57 36.36 -25.22
N ASP A 302 -12.24 37.58 -25.63
CA ASP A 302 -11.10 38.34 -25.08
C ASP A 302 -11.44 39.11 -23.77
N ASP A 303 -12.69 39.04 -23.29
CA ASP A 303 -13.13 39.75 -22.09
C ASP A 303 -12.71 39.02 -20.80
N THR A 304 -11.78 39.62 -20.06
CA THR A 304 -11.25 39.07 -18.81
C THR A 304 -12.09 39.42 -17.57
N THR A 305 -13.20 40.15 -17.72
CA THR A 305 -14.03 40.62 -16.58
C THR A 305 -14.58 39.45 -15.77
N LEU A 306 -15.04 38.39 -16.44
CA LEU A 306 -15.57 37.21 -15.77
C LEU A 306 -14.49 36.46 -15.00
N LEU A 307 -13.31 36.27 -15.61
CA LEU A 307 -12.16 35.66 -14.96
C LEU A 307 -11.75 36.43 -13.71
N ARG A 308 -11.59 37.76 -13.81
CA ARG A 308 -11.21 38.60 -12.68
C ARG A 308 -12.19 38.48 -11.52
N ARG A 309 -13.50 38.54 -11.81
CA ARG A 309 -14.55 38.33 -10.79
C ARG A 309 -14.47 36.94 -10.16
N CYS A 310 -14.20 35.92 -10.96
CA CYS A 310 -14.04 34.55 -10.45
C CYS A 310 -12.83 34.44 -9.51
N LEU A 311 -11.69 35.00 -9.90
CA LEU A 311 -10.47 35.02 -9.09
C LEU A 311 -10.66 35.80 -7.79
N ASP A 312 -11.23 37.01 -7.83
CA ASP A 312 -11.53 37.79 -6.63
C ASP A 312 -12.36 36.99 -5.61
N LYS A 313 -13.37 36.24 -6.09
CA LYS A 313 -14.15 35.32 -5.26
C LYS A 313 -13.33 34.13 -4.76
N LEU A 314 -12.60 33.44 -5.66
CA LEU A 314 -11.78 32.26 -5.33
C LEU A 314 -10.73 32.59 -4.26
N GLU A 315 -10.01 33.70 -4.41
CA GLU A 315 -9.03 34.21 -3.47
C GLU A 315 -9.63 34.58 -2.12
N ALA A 316 -10.79 35.25 -2.11
CA ALA A 316 -11.49 35.58 -0.87
C ALA A 316 -11.88 34.31 -0.11
N LEU A 317 -12.34 33.29 -0.83
CA LEU A 317 -12.74 32.01 -0.25
C LEU A 317 -11.54 31.18 0.26
N LEU A 318 -10.34 31.39 -0.29
CA LEU A 318 -9.11 30.68 0.07
C LEU A 318 -8.42 31.16 1.35
N LYS A 319 -8.79 32.33 1.87
CA LYS A 319 -8.16 32.90 3.08
C LYS A 319 -8.24 31.95 4.27
N SER A 320 -9.37 31.25 4.44
CA SER A 320 -9.54 30.30 5.55
C SER A 320 -8.71 29.02 5.39
N PHE A 321 -8.48 28.58 4.14
CA PHE A 321 -7.58 27.47 3.86
C PHE A 321 -6.14 27.84 4.20
N GLY A 322 -5.64 28.96 3.66
CA GLY A 322 -4.26 29.39 3.85
C GLY A 322 -3.89 29.74 5.31
N THR A 323 -4.88 30.08 6.13
CA THR A 323 -4.68 30.37 7.57
C THR A 323 -5.12 29.25 8.50
N ASN A 324 -5.57 28.11 7.95
CA ASN A 324 -6.11 26.97 8.70
C ASN A 324 -7.24 27.37 9.68
N THR A 325 -8.18 28.21 9.23
CA THR A 325 -9.31 28.73 10.01
C THR A 325 -10.68 28.24 9.52
N LEU A 326 -10.70 27.14 8.75
CA LEU A 326 -11.94 26.40 8.48
C LEU A 326 -12.57 25.94 9.81
N SER A 327 -13.87 25.66 9.82
CA SER A 327 -14.60 25.21 11.01
C SER A 327 -14.07 23.87 11.57
N SER A 328 -13.29 23.16 10.76
CA SER A 328 -12.58 21.92 11.10
C SER A 328 -11.09 22.09 10.76
N PRO A 329 -10.30 22.83 11.55
CA PRO A 329 -8.89 23.03 11.23
C PRO A 329 -8.12 21.71 11.21
N LEU A 330 -7.02 21.65 10.45
CA LEU A 330 -6.07 20.54 10.56
C LEU A 330 -5.25 20.68 11.83
N VAL A 331 -4.93 19.54 12.44
CA VAL A 331 -4.00 19.41 13.56
C VAL A 331 -2.91 18.43 13.18
N TYR A 332 -1.70 18.67 13.69
CA TYR A 332 -0.56 17.77 13.47
C TYR A 332 -0.45 16.79 14.64
N ASP A 333 -0.56 15.50 14.32
CA ASP A 333 -0.30 14.42 15.27
C ASP A 333 1.19 14.08 15.28
N THR A 334 1.79 14.23 16.46
CA THR A 334 3.21 13.97 16.69
C THR A 334 3.52 12.47 16.88
N THR A 335 2.49 11.62 17.02
CA THR A 335 2.61 10.17 17.18
C THR A 335 2.81 9.51 15.83
N TYR A 336 1.86 9.66 14.90
CA TYR A 336 1.91 9.07 13.56
C TYR A 336 2.46 10.02 12.49
N LYS A 337 2.97 11.18 12.93
CA LYS A 337 3.71 12.16 12.11
C LYS A 337 2.90 12.58 10.90
N GLY A 338 1.77 13.23 11.11
CA GLY A 338 0.89 13.61 10.02
C GLY A 338 -0.19 14.60 10.41
N ILE A 339 -0.95 15.07 9.43
CA ILE A 339 -2.04 16.03 9.65
C ILE A 339 -3.39 15.35 9.53
N VAL A 340 -4.30 15.67 10.45
CA VAL A 340 -5.67 15.15 10.46
C VAL A 340 -6.65 16.28 10.72
N THR A 341 -7.89 16.16 10.25
CA THR A 341 -8.99 17.05 10.63
C THR A 341 -9.25 17.00 12.13
N SER A 342 -9.55 18.16 12.73
CA SER A 342 -9.92 18.23 14.14
C SER A 342 -11.27 17.58 14.46
N LEU A 343 -12.07 17.21 13.45
CA LEU A 343 -13.46 16.76 13.62
C LEU A 343 -13.60 15.53 14.50
N ALA A 344 -12.71 14.54 14.38
CA ALA A 344 -12.79 13.35 15.23
C ALA A 344 -12.63 13.70 16.73
N PHE A 345 -11.82 14.72 17.04
CA PHE A 345 -11.60 15.15 18.43
C PHE A 345 -12.72 16.05 18.96
N THR A 346 -13.27 16.93 18.12
CA THR A 346 -14.33 17.85 18.54
C THR A 346 -15.70 17.18 18.62
N THR A 347 -15.95 16.16 17.80
CA THR A 347 -17.21 15.42 17.77
C THR A 347 -17.18 14.14 18.59
N GLY A 348 -15.99 13.58 18.84
CA GLY A 348 -15.83 12.27 19.46
C GLY A 348 -16.18 11.09 18.53
N ASP A 349 -16.33 11.32 17.23
CA ASP A 349 -16.64 10.30 16.22
C ASP A 349 -15.44 10.08 15.29
N ILE A 350 -14.85 8.89 15.34
CA ILE A 350 -13.73 8.51 14.48
C ILE A 350 -14.13 8.36 13.01
N ASN A 351 -15.41 8.26 12.69
CA ASN A 351 -15.91 8.19 11.31
C ASN A 351 -16.24 9.57 10.74
N ALA A 352 -16.15 10.63 11.56
CA ALA A 352 -16.35 11.99 11.10
C ALA A 352 -15.41 12.30 9.94
N ASP A 353 -15.94 12.95 8.91
CA ASP A 353 -15.21 13.27 7.68
C ASP A 353 -14.54 12.02 7.08
N PHE A 354 -15.31 10.94 6.97
CA PHE A 354 -14.91 9.65 6.39
C PHE A 354 -13.69 9.00 7.09
N GLY A 355 -13.43 9.37 8.34
CA GLY A 355 -12.31 8.87 9.11
C GLY A 355 -10.97 9.56 8.83
N ASN A 356 -10.99 10.76 8.24
CA ASN A 356 -9.78 11.57 8.09
C ASN A 356 -9.09 11.83 9.44
N GLY A 357 -9.86 11.97 10.53
CA GLY A 357 -9.32 12.07 11.89
C GLY A 357 -8.44 10.89 12.35
N VAL A 358 -8.55 9.75 11.66
CA VAL A 358 -7.78 8.52 11.91
C VAL A 358 -7.03 8.05 10.66
N TYR A 359 -6.57 9.00 9.84
CA TYR A 359 -5.74 8.79 8.66
C TYR A 359 -6.43 8.17 7.43
N ASN A 360 -7.75 8.03 7.42
CA ASN A 360 -8.44 7.55 6.23
C ASN A 360 -8.54 8.67 5.17
N ASP A 361 -8.49 8.28 3.91
CA ASP A 361 -8.91 9.12 2.78
C ASP A 361 -8.13 10.45 2.59
N HIS A 362 -6.94 10.63 3.18
CA HIS A 362 -6.22 11.91 3.06
C HIS A 362 -5.93 12.26 1.59
N HIS A 363 -5.48 11.30 0.79
CA HIS A 363 -5.26 11.51 -0.64
C HIS A 363 -6.55 11.91 -1.39
N TYR A 364 -7.72 11.38 -1.01
CA TYR A 364 -9.00 11.80 -1.57
C TYR A 364 -9.40 13.20 -1.13
N HIS A 365 -9.22 13.55 0.14
CA HIS A 365 -9.62 14.85 0.67
C HIS A 365 -8.68 15.93 0.16
N TYR A 366 -7.38 15.75 0.39
CA TYR A 366 -6.34 16.75 0.15
C TYR A 366 -6.05 16.92 -1.34
N GLY A 367 -6.28 15.90 -2.17
CA GLY A 367 -6.16 15.99 -3.62
C GLY A 367 -7.03 17.11 -4.24
N TYR A 368 -8.24 17.32 -3.70
CA TYR A 368 -9.10 18.43 -4.16
C TYR A 368 -8.46 19.80 -3.89
N TRP A 369 -7.89 19.98 -2.71
CA TRP A 369 -7.26 21.22 -2.29
C TRP A 369 -5.98 21.51 -3.08
N VAL A 370 -5.15 20.48 -3.30
CA VAL A 370 -3.94 20.59 -4.13
C VAL A 370 -4.29 20.99 -5.56
N THR A 371 -5.27 20.32 -6.17
CA THR A 371 -5.70 20.59 -7.56
C THR A 371 -6.21 22.01 -7.73
N ALA A 372 -7.13 22.42 -6.84
CA ALA A 372 -7.72 23.75 -6.88
C ALA A 372 -6.68 24.87 -6.64
N SER A 373 -5.71 24.63 -5.75
CA SER A 373 -4.59 25.55 -5.50
C SER A 373 -3.66 25.67 -6.71
N ALA A 374 -3.39 24.56 -7.40
CA ALA A 374 -2.62 24.57 -8.65
C ALA A 374 -3.32 25.37 -9.75
N ILE A 375 -4.65 25.25 -9.87
CA ILE A 375 -5.46 26.07 -10.79
C ILE A 375 -5.33 27.56 -10.45
N LEU A 376 -5.48 27.95 -9.18
CA LEU A 376 -5.30 29.35 -8.79
C LEU A 376 -3.90 29.85 -9.17
N LYS A 377 -2.85 29.10 -8.82
CA LYS A 377 -1.46 29.48 -9.11
C LYS A 377 -1.21 29.63 -10.62
N LYS A 378 -1.89 28.84 -11.46
CA LYS A 378 -1.83 28.94 -12.92
C LYS A 378 -2.50 30.21 -13.46
N LEU A 379 -3.59 30.64 -12.83
CA LEU A 379 -4.44 31.76 -13.28
C LEU A 379 -4.01 33.12 -12.70
N ASP A 380 -3.63 33.16 -11.42
CA ASP A 380 -3.05 34.34 -10.77
C ASP A 380 -1.81 33.95 -9.93
N PRO A 381 -0.63 33.81 -10.57
CA PRO A 381 0.62 33.55 -9.86
C PRO A 381 1.10 34.74 -9.02
N SER A 382 0.51 35.92 -9.18
CA SER A 382 0.90 37.15 -8.47
C SER A 382 0.08 37.41 -7.21
N TRP A 383 -0.89 36.53 -6.91
CA TRP A 383 -1.73 36.64 -5.73
C TRP A 383 -0.89 36.73 -4.44
N SER A 384 -1.22 37.68 -3.58
CA SER A 384 -0.42 37.96 -2.37
C SER A 384 -0.44 36.83 -1.34
N GLY A 385 -1.41 35.90 -1.42
CA GLY A 385 -1.50 34.73 -0.55
C GLY A 385 -0.77 33.48 -1.05
N ILE A 386 -0.03 33.56 -2.17
CA ILE A 386 0.54 32.38 -2.82
C ILE A 386 1.56 31.64 -1.95
N GLU A 387 2.30 32.34 -1.10
CA GLU A 387 3.30 31.74 -0.21
C GLU A 387 2.63 30.88 0.89
N GLN A 388 1.53 31.38 1.47
CA GLN A 388 0.76 30.63 2.47
C GLN A 388 0.03 29.45 1.82
N LEU A 389 -0.48 29.63 0.60
CA LEU A 389 -1.07 28.55 -0.20
C LEU A 389 -0.06 27.44 -0.45
N ASP A 390 1.15 27.78 -0.93
CA ASP A 390 2.22 26.83 -1.17
C ASP A 390 2.61 26.09 0.11
N THR A 391 2.71 26.79 1.24
CA THR A 391 3.01 26.17 2.54
C THR A 391 1.97 25.10 2.91
N MET A 392 0.68 25.41 2.77
CA MET A 392 -0.40 24.46 3.02
C MET A 392 -0.35 23.28 2.03
N VAL A 393 -0.23 23.55 0.73
CA VAL A 393 -0.16 22.53 -0.31
C VAL A 393 1.01 21.57 -0.08
N TRP A 394 2.21 22.08 0.22
CA TRP A 394 3.36 21.22 0.52
C TRP A 394 3.15 20.41 1.79
N THR A 395 2.48 20.95 2.80
CA THR A 395 2.12 20.21 4.01
C THR A 395 1.17 19.04 3.69
N LEU A 396 0.14 19.28 2.86
CA LEU A 396 -0.78 18.23 2.40
C LEU A 396 -0.05 17.15 1.57
N LEU A 397 0.83 17.56 0.65
CA LEU A 397 1.58 16.64 -0.20
C LEU A 397 2.55 15.77 0.60
N ARG A 398 3.25 16.36 1.58
CA ARG A 398 4.16 15.62 2.46
C ARG A 398 3.41 14.60 3.31
N ASP A 399 2.21 14.93 3.78
CA ASP A 399 1.41 13.97 4.53
C ASP A 399 1.00 12.73 3.72
N VAL A 400 0.69 12.92 2.44
CA VAL A 400 0.15 11.85 1.58
C VAL A 400 1.25 11.05 0.88
N ALA A 401 2.25 11.75 0.34
CA ALA A 401 3.17 11.23 -0.67
C ALA A 401 4.61 11.74 -0.49
N ASN A 402 5.06 11.99 0.76
CA ASN A 402 6.45 12.30 1.03
C ASN A 402 7.37 11.21 0.44
N PRO A 403 8.31 11.54 -0.46
CA PRO A 403 9.24 10.57 -1.02
C PRO A 403 10.55 10.45 -0.22
N SER A 404 10.79 11.35 0.74
CA SER A 404 12.09 11.51 1.37
C SER A 404 12.17 10.87 2.75
N LEU A 405 13.24 10.11 2.98
CA LEU A 405 13.63 9.64 4.32
C LEU A 405 14.13 10.77 5.23
N ASP A 406 14.54 11.90 4.65
CA ASP A 406 15.08 13.04 5.42
C ASP A 406 13.97 13.87 6.08
N ASP A 407 12.71 13.69 5.66
CA ASP A 407 11.58 14.39 6.28
C ASP A 407 11.19 13.74 7.61
N GLN A 408 11.59 14.39 8.71
CA GLN A 408 11.30 13.92 10.07
C GLN A 408 9.86 14.17 10.53
N TYR A 409 9.05 14.86 9.71
CA TYR A 409 7.68 15.26 10.06
C TYR A 409 6.62 14.40 9.40
N PHE A 410 6.93 13.68 8.33
CA PHE A 410 5.96 12.85 7.61
C PHE A 410 6.56 11.53 7.17
N PRO A 411 5.87 10.39 7.34
CA PRO A 411 6.33 9.10 6.84
C PRO A 411 6.37 9.10 5.32
N ARG A 412 7.19 8.23 4.74
CA ARG A 412 7.19 8.04 3.28
C ARG A 412 5.87 7.42 2.82
N PHE A 413 5.41 7.87 1.66
CA PHE A 413 4.35 7.23 0.86
C PHE A 413 3.12 6.74 1.66
N ARG A 414 2.62 7.50 2.63
CA ARG A 414 1.55 7.07 3.57
C ARG A 414 0.42 6.28 2.92
N HIS A 415 -0.04 6.76 1.76
CA HIS A 415 -1.17 6.17 1.06
C HIS A 415 -0.82 5.29 -0.13
N PHE A 416 0.46 5.02 -0.44
CA PHE A 416 0.85 4.27 -1.63
C PHE A 416 1.78 3.10 -1.28
N SER A 417 1.44 1.90 -1.74
CA SER A 417 2.33 0.75 -1.66
C SER A 417 2.98 0.51 -3.02
N TRP A 418 4.31 0.53 -3.06
CA TRP A 418 5.09 0.28 -4.26
C TRP A 418 5.07 -1.17 -4.72
N TYR A 419 4.98 -2.12 -3.79
CA TYR A 419 4.85 -3.53 -4.17
C TYR A 419 3.49 -3.82 -4.78
N VAL A 420 2.45 -3.32 -4.15
CA VAL A 420 1.07 -3.58 -4.56
C VAL A 420 0.67 -2.68 -5.74
N PHE A 421 1.37 -1.56 -5.93
CA PHE A 421 1.14 -0.51 -6.93
C PHE A 421 -0.31 0.00 -6.90
N GLY A 422 -0.65 0.61 -5.77
CA GLY A 422 -1.97 1.18 -5.55
C GLY A 422 -2.07 1.89 -4.20
N SER A 423 -3.11 2.71 -4.10
CA SER A 423 -3.37 3.47 -2.88
C SER A 423 -4.28 2.74 -1.89
N PHE A 424 -4.02 2.96 -0.59
CA PHE A 424 -4.86 2.47 0.49
C PHE A 424 -5.65 3.60 1.14
N VAL A 425 -6.93 3.30 1.37
CA VAL A 425 -7.97 4.25 1.81
C VAL A 425 -8.12 4.24 3.33
N LEU A 426 -7.98 3.06 3.94
CA LEU A 426 -8.10 2.85 5.38
C LEU A 426 -6.72 2.79 6.03
N ALA A 427 -6.51 3.60 7.06
CA ALA A 427 -5.30 3.59 7.87
C ALA A 427 -5.53 2.95 9.25
N ARG A 428 -6.72 3.13 9.85
CA ARG A 428 -7.07 2.50 11.13
C ARG A 428 -8.53 2.06 11.14
N CYS A 429 -8.76 0.81 11.51
CA CYS A 429 -10.08 0.30 11.87
C CYS A 429 -10.19 0.18 13.39
N ASP A 430 -11.40 0.38 13.91
CA ASP A 430 -11.74 -0.04 15.26
C ASP A 430 -11.70 -1.59 15.31
N PRO A 431 -10.85 -2.20 16.16
CA PRO A 431 -10.83 -3.66 16.31
C PRO A 431 -12.10 -4.22 16.98
N SER A 432 -13.07 -3.38 17.37
CA SER A 432 -14.33 -3.78 18.02
C SER A 432 -15.56 -3.91 17.11
N GLY A 433 -15.36 -3.99 15.78
CA GLY A 433 -16.41 -4.33 14.81
C GLY A 433 -16.58 -5.83 14.59
#